data_AF-A0AAE4F0M0-F1
#
_entry.id   AF-A0AAE4F0M0-F1
#
_cell.length_a   1.000
_cell.length_b   1.000
_cell.length_c   1.000
_cell.angle_alpha   90.00
_cell.angle_beta   90.00
_cell.angle_gamma   90.00
#
_symmetry.space_group_name_H-M   'P 1'
#
loop_
_entity.id
_entity.type
_entity.pdbx_description
1 polymer ?
#
loop_
_entity_poly.entity_id
_entity_poly.type
_entity_poly.pdbx_seq_one_letter_code
_entity_poly.pdbx_strand_id
1 'polypeptide(L)'
;MTRTVLCVDTEDRIDEVSTAIDGDDSLTARTATSVQAATECLEDEPVVCVVTAYDLPDGTGLEVVGAIRDTAPQTPCVLFTDVPPADIDTASFEESIVEYLNRDLPDAHDRLGFVANDVIDYSAQASFIRPDDEDERLETLAQYDVDDLPIEESFERLTDLIASHFDAAVSFIGLIEEDEENFLACHGGDLDTLTRENTICTHSMLQEDVMVVEDILQDARFAENEQLQNLGIRSYAGANMTASNGQVIGQVCLLDHVPRSYDAVEQAELEDFADTAMEILELRQTVRDATAQEVAQ
;
A
#
# COMPACT_ATOMS: atom_id res chain seq x y z
N MET A 1 24.19 -2.15 3.88
CA MET A 1 24.31 -3.56 3.46
C MET A 1 24.00 -3.57 1.98
N THR A 2 24.83 -4.20 1.14
CA THR A 2 24.56 -4.35 -0.29
C THR A 2 23.35 -5.26 -0.48
N ARG A 3 22.39 -4.85 -1.32
CA ARG A 3 21.13 -5.55 -1.54
C ARG A 3 21.29 -6.51 -2.74
N THR A 4 20.97 -7.79 -2.57
CA THR A 4 21.19 -8.81 -3.62
C THR A 4 20.02 -8.90 -4.60
N VAL A 5 20.31 -8.80 -5.89
CA VAL A 5 19.33 -8.90 -6.99
C VAL A 5 19.63 -10.15 -7.81
N LEU A 6 18.61 -10.97 -8.09
CA LEU A 6 18.76 -12.12 -8.97
C LEU A 6 18.53 -11.70 -10.43
N CYS A 7 19.57 -11.76 -11.25
CA CYS A 7 19.49 -11.58 -12.70
C CYS A 7 19.26 -12.94 -13.37
N VAL A 8 18.22 -13.04 -14.20
CA VAL A 8 17.85 -14.25 -14.94
C VAL A 8 17.80 -13.93 -16.43
N ASP A 9 18.72 -14.50 -17.19
CA ASP A 9 18.81 -14.26 -18.63
C ASP A 9 19.57 -15.40 -19.33
N THR A 10 19.62 -15.42 -20.65
CA THR A 10 20.39 -16.42 -21.39
C THR A 10 21.90 -16.31 -21.13
N GLU A 11 22.64 -17.41 -21.33
CA GLU A 11 24.10 -17.45 -21.11
C GLU A 11 24.87 -16.36 -21.88
N ASP A 12 24.36 -15.92 -23.03
CA ASP A 12 24.98 -14.90 -23.86
C ASP A 12 24.69 -13.46 -23.40
N ARG A 13 23.68 -13.25 -22.53
CA ARG A 13 23.21 -11.92 -22.10
C ARG A 13 23.39 -11.65 -20.61
N ILE A 14 23.55 -12.70 -19.80
CA ILE A 14 23.61 -12.60 -18.34
C ILE A 14 24.76 -11.72 -17.81
N ASP A 15 25.90 -11.69 -18.51
CA ASP A 15 27.05 -10.87 -18.14
C ASP A 15 26.74 -9.36 -18.28
N GLU A 16 25.96 -8.97 -19.30
CA GLU A 16 25.58 -7.57 -19.53
C GLU A 16 24.57 -7.09 -18.49
N VAL A 17 23.62 -7.95 -18.10
CA VAL A 17 22.60 -7.66 -17.09
C VAL A 17 23.21 -7.57 -15.70
N SER A 18 24.05 -8.53 -15.32
CA SER A 18 24.73 -8.52 -14.02
C SER A 18 25.67 -7.33 -13.88
N THR A 19 26.43 -6.99 -14.93
CA THR A 19 27.29 -5.79 -14.93
C THR A 19 26.47 -4.50 -14.76
N ALA A 20 25.30 -4.41 -15.37
CA ALA A 20 24.42 -3.24 -15.24
C ALA A 20 23.89 -3.08 -13.79
N ILE A 21 23.58 -4.18 -13.11
CA ILE A 21 23.16 -4.16 -11.70
C ILE A 21 24.34 -3.85 -10.77
N ASP A 22 25.49 -4.50 -10.96
CA ASP A 22 26.71 -4.24 -10.18
C ASP A 22 27.31 -2.85 -10.42
N GLY A 23 26.84 -2.13 -11.45
CA GLY A 23 27.17 -0.75 -11.70
C GLY A 23 26.57 0.23 -10.67
N ASP A 24 25.58 -0.21 -9.89
CA ASP A 24 25.01 0.52 -8.77
C ASP A 24 25.65 0.07 -7.45
N ASP A 25 26.30 0.99 -6.72
CA ASP A 25 27.03 0.71 -5.48
C ASP A 25 26.15 0.13 -4.35
N SER A 26 24.81 0.24 -4.45
CA SER A 26 23.86 -0.27 -3.47
C SER A 26 23.39 -1.71 -3.74
N LEU A 27 23.63 -2.24 -4.94
CA LEU A 27 23.15 -3.54 -5.40
C LEU A 27 24.29 -4.55 -5.58
N THR A 28 23.94 -5.84 -5.64
CA THR A 28 24.87 -6.90 -6.02
C THR A 28 24.15 -7.96 -6.83
N ALA A 29 24.66 -8.28 -8.00
CA ALA A 29 24.06 -9.25 -8.90
C ALA A 29 24.40 -10.68 -8.49
N ARG A 30 23.37 -11.52 -8.46
CA ARG A 30 23.45 -12.98 -8.50
C ARG A 30 22.85 -13.44 -9.81
N THR A 31 23.41 -14.46 -10.45
CA THR A 31 23.01 -14.85 -11.79
C THR A 31 22.39 -16.23 -11.86
N ALA A 32 21.39 -16.39 -12.72
CA ALA A 32 20.83 -17.66 -13.16
C ALA A 32 20.59 -17.60 -14.67
N THR A 33 20.73 -18.73 -15.36
CA THR A 33 20.63 -18.79 -16.83
C THR A 33 19.44 -19.56 -17.38
N SER A 34 18.52 -19.95 -16.50
CA SER A 34 17.35 -20.75 -16.80
C SER A 34 16.30 -20.55 -15.71
N VAL A 35 15.03 -20.88 -15.98
CA VAL A 35 13.95 -20.88 -15.01
C VAL A 35 14.28 -21.81 -13.85
N GLN A 36 14.71 -23.04 -14.14
CA GLN A 36 15.10 -23.99 -13.11
C GLN A 36 16.21 -23.45 -12.20
N ALA A 37 17.27 -22.87 -12.77
CA ALA A 37 18.37 -22.31 -12.00
C ALA A 37 17.94 -21.11 -11.17
N ALA A 38 17.01 -20.29 -11.67
CA ALA A 38 16.45 -19.17 -10.94
C ALA A 38 15.63 -19.64 -9.73
N THR A 39 14.78 -20.65 -9.89
CA THR A 39 14.00 -21.24 -8.80
C THR A 39 14.91 -21.84 -7.72
N GLU A 40 15.92 -22.61 -8.10
CA GLU A 40 16.93 -23.14 -7.16
C GLU A 40 17.65 -22.00 -6.41
N CYS A 41 17.88 -20.86 -7.08
CA CYS A 41 18.50 -19.70 -6.44
C CYS A 41 17.59 -19.02 -5.41
N LEU A 42 16.30 -18.89 -5.72
CA LEU A 42 15.29 -18.28 -4.85
C LEU A 42 15.05 -19.13 -3.58
N GLU A 43 15.17 -20.46 -3.68
CA GLU A 43 15.07 -21.37 -2.53
C GLU A 43 16.30 -21.33 -1.61
N ASP A 44 17.48 -21.03 -2.15
CA ASP A 44 18.77 -21.11 -1.44
C ASP A 44 19.03 -19.88 -0.56
N GLU A 45 18.89 -18.66 -1.11
CA GLU A 45 19.09 -17.41 -0.37
C GLU A 45 18.09 -16.34 -0.80
N PRO A 46 17.58 -15.51 0.15
CA PRO A 46 16.64 -14.45 -0.16
C PRO A 46 17.29 -13.35 -1.01
N VAL A 47 16.54 -12.82 -1.97
CA VAL A 47 16.91 -11.69 -2.82
C VAL A 47 15.90 -10.56 -2.65
N VAL A 48 16.35 -9.33 -2.87
CA VAL A 48 15.48 -8.14 -2.70
C VAL A 48 14.73 -7.77 -3.98
N CYS A 49 15.12 -8.33 -5.12
CA CYS A 49 14.51 -8.12 -6.42
C CYS A 49 14.95 -9.21 -7.40
N VAL A 50 14.13 -9.48 -8.39
CA VAL A 50 14.48 -10.32 -9.55
C VAL A 50 14.40 -9.50 -10.82
N VAL A 51 15.43 -9.58 -11.65
CA VAL A 51 15.44 -9.03 -13.02
C VAL A 51 15.46 -10.21 -13.97
N THR A 52 14.42 -10.41 -14.76
CA THR A 52 14.31 -11.55 -15.67
C THR A 52 14.07 -11.12 -17.12
N ALA A 53 14.66 -11.84 -18.07
CA ALA A 53 14.24 -11.82 -19.47
C ALA A 53 12.90 -12.55 -19.65
N TYR A 54 12.19 -12.27 -20.75
CA TYR A 54 10.97 -13.01 -21.07
C TYR A 54 11.28 -14.39 -21.65
N ASP A 55 12.16 -14.49 -22.64
CA ASP A 55 12.55 -15.75 -23.27
C ASP A 55 13.74 -16.38 -22.54
N LEU A 56 13.52 -17.57 -21.97
CA LEU A 56 14.53 -18.36 -21.28
C LEU A 56 14.67 -19.75 -21.95
N PRO A 57 15.81 -20.45 -21.80
CA PRO A 57 16.07 -21.68 -22.54
C PRO A 57 15.13 -22.85 -22.18
N ASP A 58 14.53 -22.83 -20.99
CA ASP A 58 13.68 -23.87 -20.42
C ASP A 58 12.26 -23.40 -20.07
N GLY A 59 11.89 -22.15 -20.40
CA GLY A 59 10.58 -21.58 -20.08
C GLY A 59 10.51 -20.08 -20.37
N THR A 60 9.70 -19.37 -19.61
CA THR A 60 9.59 -17.91 -19.71
C THR A 60 9.92 -17.23 -18.39
N GLY A 61 10.28 -15.95 -18.44
CA GLY A 61 10.43 -15.12 -17.23
C GLY A 61 9.17 -15.09 -16.37
N LEU A 62 7.98 -15.35 -16.95
CA LEU A 62 6.73 -15.45 -16.20
C LEU A 62 6.71 -16.66 -15.25
N GLU A 63 7.39 -17.74 -15.60
CA GLU A 63 7.52 -18.90 -14.71
C GLU A 63 8.43 -18.58 -13.53
N VAL A 64 9.42 -17.70 -13.71
CA VAL A 64 10.24 -17.15 -12.63
C VAL A 64 9.39 -16.26 -11.73
N VAL A 65 8.55 -15.38 -12.31
CA VAL A 65 7.58 -14.57 -11.54
C VAL A 65 6.64 -15.47 -10.74
N GLY A 66 6.13 -16.56 -11.32
CA GLY A 66 5.32 -17.55 -10.61
C GLY A 66 6.07 -18.21 -9.44
N ALA A 67 7.33 -18.57 -9.64
CA ALA A 67 8.15 -19.12 -8.56
C ALA A 67 8.40 -18.11 -7.42
N ILE A 68 8.56 -16.81 -7.74
CA ILE A 68 8.65 -15.75 -6.74
C ILE A 68 7.34 -15.66 -5.95
N ARG A 69 6.18 -15.69 -6.61
CA ARG A 69 4.87 -15.67 -5.93
C ARG A 69 4.72 -16.80 -4.91
N ASP A 70 5.21 -18.00 -5.23
CA ASP A 70 5.11 -19.16 -4.34
C ASP A 70 6.10 -19.11 -3.16
N THR A 71 7.26 -18.47 -3.33
CA THR A 71 8.38 -18.56 -2.36
C THR A 71 8.64 -17.26 -1.59
N ALA A 72 8.47 -16.11 -2.24
CA ALA A 72 8.72 -14.78 -1.71
C ALA A 72 7.82 -13.73 -2.43
N PRO A 73 6.50 -13.75 -2.21
CA PRO A 73 5.54 -12.91 -2.96
C PRO A 73 5.78 -11.41 -2.83
N GLN A 74 6.47 -10.97 -1.78
CA GLN A 74 6.90 -9.58 -1.55
C GLN A 74 8.12 -9.14 -2.38
N THR A 75 8.79 -10.05 -3.09
CA THR A 75 9.98 -9.72 -3.86
C THR A 75 9.58 -9.11 -5.20
N PRO A 76 9.93 -7.84 -5.48
CA PRO A 76 9.62 -7.21 -6.75
C PRO A 76 10.31 -7.88 -7.93
N CYS A 77 9.69 -7.79 -9.10
CA CYS A 77 10.29 -8.28 -10.34
C CYS A 77 10.35 -7.17 -11.40
N VAL A 78 11.47 -7.12 -12.13
CA VAL A 78 11.63 -6.32 -13.34
C VAL A 78 11.73 -7.26 -14.54
N LEU A 79 10.79 -7.15 -15.46
CA LEU A 79 10.84 -7.84 -16.74
C LEU A 79 11.67 -7.01 -17.72
N PHE A 80 12.95 -7.36 -17.84
CA PHE A 80 13.91 -6.68 -18.71
C PHE A 80 14.04 -7.43 -20.03
N THR A 81 13.35 -7.02 -21.09
CA THR A 81 13.22 -7.83 -22.32
C THR A 81 13.10 -6.98 -23.58
N ASP A 82 13.46 -7.53 -24.74
CA ASP A 82 13.19 -6.97 -26.07
C ASP A 82 11.81 -7.37 -26.63
N VAL A 83 11.09 -8.27 -25.94
CA VAL A 83 9.74 -8.69 -26.31
C VAL A 83 8.73 -7.58 -26.01
N PRO A 84 7.94 -7.11 -27.00
CA PRO A 84 6.99 -6.03 -26.78
C PRO A 84 5.81 -6.48 -25.89
N PRO A 85 5.19 -5.57 -25.11
CA PRO A 85 4.10 -5.92 -24.18
C PRO A 85 2.89 -6.62 -24.83
N ALA A 86 2.66 -6.40 -26.13
CA ALA A 86 1.57 -7.04 -26.85
C ALA A 86 1.77 -8.54 -27.08
N ASP A 87 3.01 -9.02 -26.99
CA ASP A 87 3.39 -10.43 -27.18
C ASP A 87 3.68 -11.14 -25.83
N ILE A 88 3.48 -10.44 -24.71
CA ILE A 88 3.61 -10.96 -23.35
C ILE A 88 2.22 -11.36 -22.86
N ASP A 89 2.09 -12.54 -22.26
CA ASP A 89 0.83 -13.00 -21.66
C ASP A 89 0.53 -12.25 -20.35
N THR A 90 -0.04 -11.05 -20.49
CA THR A 90 -0.24 -10.15 -19.35
C THR A 90 -1.35 -10.58 -18.39
N ALA A 91 -2.20 -11.53 -18.78
CA ALA A 91 -3.22 -12.10 -17.91
C ALA A 91 -2.61 -12.89 -16.72
N SER A 92 -1.34 -13.26 -16.82
CA SER A 92 -0.61 -13.95 -15.74
C SER A 92 -0.08 -13.01 -14.64
N PHE A 93 -0.29 -11.68 -14.75
CA PHE A 93 0.24 -10.65 -13.83
C PHE A 93 -0.73 -10.19 -12.74
N GLU A 94 -1.95 -10.74 -12.63
CA GLU A 94 -3.03 -10.17 -11.80
C GLU A 94 -2.69 -9.97 -10.30
N GLU A 95 -1.59 -10.52 -9.78
CA GLU A 95 -1.22 -10.42 -8.35
C GLU A 95 0.28 -10.15 -8.08
N SER A 96 1.10 -9.74 -9.05
CA SER A 96 2.54 -9.52 -8.81
C SER A 96 3.04 -8.20 -9.40
N ILE A 97 3.82 -7.45 -8.62
CA ILE A 97 4.45 -6.19 -9.03
C ILE A 97 5.56 -6.51 -10.04
N VAL A 98 5.23 -6.43 -11.33
CA VAL A 98 6.18 -6.62 -12.43
C VAL A 98 6.36 -5.32 -13.18
N GLU A 99 7.51 -4.68 -13.01
CA GLU A 99 7.89 -3.50 -13.79
C GLU A 99 8.49 -3.94 -15.13
N TYR A 100 8.02 -3.35 -16.23
CA TYR A 100 8.50 -3.69 -17.57
C TYR A 100 9.55 -2.68 -18.06
N LEU A 101 10.75 -3.16 -18.38
CA LEU A 101 11.80 -2.36 -19.01
C LEU A 101 12.18 -2.94 -20.37
N ASN A 102 11.89 -2.19 -21.43
CA ASN A 102 12.28 -2.59 -22.78
C ASN A 102 13.81 -2.45 -22.96
N ARG A 103 14.47 -3.56 -23.26
CA ARG A 103 15.91 -3.67 -23.45
C ARG A 103 16.44 -2.95 -24.69
N ASP A 104 15.62 -2.77 -25.73
CA ASP A 104 16.01 -2.07 -26.97
C ASP A 104 16.03 -0.53 -26.81
N LEU A 105 15.60 0.00 -25.66
CA LEU A 105 15.68 1.43 -25.42
C LEU A 105 17.15 1.88 -25.34
N PRO A 106 17.46 3.09 -25.86
CA PRO A 106 18.75 3.70 -25.61
C PRO A 106 18.96 3.83 -24.09
N ASP A 107 20.14 3.44 -23.63
CA ASP A 107 20.57 3.51 -22.23
C ASP A 107 19.79 2.54 -21.29
N ALA A 108 19.11 1.52 -21.82
CA ALA A 108 18.32 0.58 -21.00
C ALA A 108 19.15 -0.14 -19.92
N HIS A 109 20.38 -0.55 -20.25
CA HIS A 109 21.30 -1.16 -19.30
C HIS A 109 21.80 -0.15 -18.24
N ASP A 110 22.09 1.10 -18.64
CA ASP A 110 22.51 2.14 -17.70
C ASP A 110 21.38 2.51 -16.71
N ARG A 111 20.13 2.35 -17.13
CA ARG A 111 18.94 2.59 -16.30
C ARG A 111 18.52 1.40 -15.46
N LEU A 112 19.01 0.19 -15.75
CA LEU A 112 18.51 -1.02 -15.12
C LEU A 112 18.72 -1.03 -13.61
N GLY A 113 19.89 -0.59 -13.12
CA GLY A 113 20.14 -0.46 -11.68
C GLY A 113 19.22 0.55 -11.00
N PHE A 114 18.96 1.70 -11.66
CA PHE A 114 17.99 2.68 -11.18
C PHE A 114 16.58 2.11 -11.10
N VAL A 115 16.11 1.42 -12.14
CA VAL A 115 14.78 0.79 -12.15
C VAL A 115 14.68 -0.30 -11.10
N ALA A 116 15.70 -1.14 -10.95
CA ALA A 116 15.72 -2.16 -9.90
C ALA A 116 15.64 -1.51 -8.51
N ASN A 117 16.39 -0.45 -8.23
CA ASN A 117 16.30 0.28 -6.98
C ASN A 117 14.96 0.96 -6.77
N ASP A 118 14.42 1.61 -7.80
CA ASP A 118 13.11 2.26 -7.77
C ASP A 118 12.01 1.25 -7.41
N VAL A 119 12.01 0.08 -8.04
CA VAL A 119 11.04 -0.98 -7.74
C VAL A 119 11.34 -1.64 -6.38
N ILE A 120 12.60 -1.78 -5.94
CA ILE A 120 12.93 -2.24 -4.58
C ILE A 120 12.38 -1.27 -3.53
N ASP A 121 12.61 0.02 -3.70
CA ASP A 121 12.18 1.03 -2.75
C ASP A 121 10.65 1.22 -2.81
N TYR A 122 10.04 1.14 -4.00
CA TYR A 122 8.59 1.19 -4.20
C TYR A 122 7.87 -0.08 -3.72
N SER A 123 8.44 -1.27 -3.89
CA SER A 123 7.86 -2.53 -3.37
C SER A 123 8.06 -2.71 -1.87
N ALA A 124 9.16 -2.19 -1.31
CA ALA A 124 9.32 -2.02 0.12
C ALA A 124 8.25 -1.06 0.70
N GLN A 125 7.73 -0.16 -0.13
CA GLN A 125 6.57 0.70 0.18
C GLN A 125 5.23 0.00 -0.11
N ALA A 126 5.14 -0.89 -1.10
CA ALA A 126 3.91 -1.55 -1.55
C ALA A 126 3.40 -2.71 -0.66
N SER A 127 4.14 -3.13 0.38
CA SER A 127 3.67 -4.14 1.34
C SER A 127 3.11 -3.48 2.60
N PHE A 128 1.91 -2.91 2.49
CA PHE A 128 1.17 -2.49 3.67
C PHE A 128 0.49 -3.69 4.34
N ILE A 129 0.40 -3.65 5.67
CA ILE A 129 -0.13 -4.77 6.45
C ILE A 129 -1.65 -4.85 6.20
N ARG A 130 -2.15 -6.03 5.84
CA ARG A 130 -3.60 -6.30 5.65
C ARG A 130 -4.11 -7.21 6.78
N PRO A 131 -5.35 -7.01 7.25
CA PRO A 131 -6.07 -7.99 8.05
C PRO A 131 -6.11 -9.39 7.39
N ASP A 132 -6.15 -10.44 8.21
CA ASP A 132 -6.27 -11.83 7.71
C ASP A 132 -7.59 -12.07 6.95
N ASP A 133 -8.60 -11.26 7.22
CA ASP A 133 -9.98 -11.29 6.72
C ASP A 133 -10.28 -10.12 5.77
N GLU A 134 -9.27 -9.61 5.05
CA GLU A 134 -9.38 -8.45 4.17
C GLU A 134 -10.51 -8.55 3.13
N ASP A 135 -10.73 -9.74 2.54
CA ASP A 135 -11.83 -9.94 1.57
C ASP A 135 -13.20 -9.69 2.22
N GLU A 136 -13.43 -10.21 3.43
CA GLU A 136 -14.68 -10.02 4.18
C GLU A 136 -14.88 -8.55 4.58
N ARG A 137 -13.78 -7.88 4.95
CA ARG A 137 -13.75 -6.45 5.27
C ARG A 137 -14.15 -5.61 4.06
N LEU A 138 -13.58 -5.89 2.89
CA LEU A 138 -13.89 -5.19 1.64
C LEU A 138 -15.33 -5.46 1.17
N GLU A 139 -15.81 -6.71 1.31
CA GLU A 139 -17.22 -7.04 1.07
C GLU A 139 -18.16 -6.27 2.02
N THR A 140 -17.72 -6.00 3.24
CA THR A 140 -18.47 -5.18 4.21
C THR A 140 -18.47 -3.72 3.81
N LEU A 141 -17.30 -3.17 3.49
CA LEU A 141 -17.16 -1.79 3.04
C LEU A 141 -18.02 -1.51 1.79
N ALA A 142 -18.04 -2.43 0.83
CA ALA A 142 -18.82 -2.31 -0.41
C ALA A 142 -20.35 -2.22 -0.18
N GLN A 143 -20.85 -2.55 1.00
CA GLN A 143 -22.27 -2.36 1.36
C GLN A 143 -22.61 -0.90 1.64
N TYR A 144 -21.61 -0.09 2.03
CA TYR A 144 -21.74 1.33 2.28
C TYR A 144 -21.34 2.09 1.02
N ASP A 145 -22.23 2.16 0.04
CA ASP A 145 -21.95 2.86 -1.22
C ASP A 145 -22.12 4.38 -1.01
N VAL A 146 -20.97 4.98 -0.74
CA VAL A 146 -20.73 6.34 -0.28
C VAL A 146 -21.05 7.38 -1.35
N ASP A 147 -20.76 7.06 -2.61
CA ASP A 147 -20.94 7.96 -3.77
C ASP A 147 -22.42 8.35 -3.98
N ASP A 148 -23.34 7.46 -3.61
CA ASP A 148 -24.78 7.67 -3.71
C ASP A 148 -25.39 8.28 -2.42
N LEU A 149 -24.57 8.59 -1.41
CA LEU A 149 -25.00 9.14 -0.14
C LEU A 149 -24.57 10.62 -0.01
N PRO A 150 -25.49 11.57 0.29
CA PRO A 150 -25.14 12.99 0.39
C PRO A 150 -24.45 13.33 1.73
N ILE A 151 -23.29 12.73 1.99
CA ILE A 151 -22.66 12.63 3.31
C ILE A 151 -21.71 13.75 3.69
N GLU A 152 -21.16 14.44 2.70
CA GLU A 152 -20.10 15.45 2.83
C GLU A 152 -20.37 16.43 3.97
N GLU A 153 -21.50 17.17 3.94
CA GLU A 153 -21.80 18.19 4.95
C GLU A 153 -21.85 17.64 6.40
N SER A 154 -22.16 16.36 6.59
CA SER A 154 -22.18 15.75 7.94
C SER A 154 -20.79 15.42 8.42
N PHE A 155 -19.94 14.88 7.54
CA PHE A 155 -18.56 14.52 7.88
C PHE A 155 -17.64 15.76 7.96
N GLU A 156 -17.85 16.77 7.13
CA GLU A 156 -17.16 18.07 7.25
C GLU A 156 -17.45 18.71 8.62
N ARG A 157 -18.73 18.74 9.02
CA ARG A 157 -19.10 19.27 10.34
C ARG A 157 -18.55 18.45 11.48
N LEU A 158 -18.43 17.12 11.30
CA LEU A 158 -17.89 16.23 12.32
C LEU A 158 -16.37 16.43 12.47
N THR A 159 -15.63 16.46 11.38
CA THR A 159 -14.18 16.73 11.37
C THR A 159 -13.84 18.11 11.93
N ASP A 160 -14.64 19.14 11.63
CA ASP A 160 -14.51 20.47 12.24
C ASP A 160 -14.69 20.44 13.77
N LEU A 161 -15.67 19.66 14.26
CA LEU A 161 -15.94 19.53 15.70
C LEU A 161 -14.82 18.77 16.40
N ILE A 162 -14.33 17.69 15.79
CA ILE A 162 -13.23 16.88 16.29
C ILE A 162 -11.96 17.72 16.38
N ALA A 163 -11.57 18.41 15.29
CA ALA A 163 -10.38 19.26 15.26
C ALA A 163 -10.44 20.35 16.35
N SER A 164 -11.61 20.98 16.53
CA SER A 164 -11.83 22.01 17.56
C SER A 164 -11.80 21.43 18.99
N HIS A 165 -12.41 20.26 19.22
CA HIS A 165 -12.46 19.61 20.52
C HIS A 165 -11.06 19.20 20.99
N PHE A 166 -10.29 18.58 20.09
CA PHE A 166 -8.93 18.16 20.37
C PHE A 166 -7.88 19.24 20.12
N ASP A 167 -8.22 20.46 19.68
CA ASP A 167 -7.24 21.50 19.28
C ASP A 167 -6.16 20.94 18.33
N ALA A 168 -6.55 20.09 17.38
CA ALA A 168 -5.66 19.40 16.45
C ALA A 168 -5.49 20.19 15.15
N ALA A 169 -4.31 20.12 14.53
CA ALA A 169 -4.05 20.82 13.27
C ALA A 169 -4.86 20.26 12.10
N VAL A 170 -5.03 18.94 12.06
CA VAL A 170 -5.80 18.23 11.02
C VAL A 170 -6.65 17.16 11.69
N SER A 171 -7.88 17.00 11.21
CA SER A 171 -8.74 15.86 11.52
C SER A 171 -9.41 15.37 10.26
N PHE A 172 -9.47 14.05 10.08
CA PHE A 172 -10.13 13.48 8.90
C PHE A 172 -10.89 12.21 9.26
N ILE A 173 -11.82 11.86 8.38
CA ILE A 173 -12.58 10.62 8.41
C ILE A 173 -12.39 9.95 7.06
N GLY A 174 -11.81 8.76 7.07
CA GLY A 174 -11.43 8.03 5.86
C GLY A 174 -11.98 6.61 5.87
N LEU A 175 -12.30 6.10 4.68
CA LEU A 175 -12.60 4.69 4.44
C LEU A 175 -11.38 4.01 3.84
N ILE A 176 -11.07 2.83 4.33
CA ILE A 176 -9.88 2.09 3.91
C ILE A 176 -10.31 1.13 2.81
N GLU A 177 -10.09 1.46 1.55
CA GLU A 177 -10.40 0.63 0.39
C GLU A 177 -9.32 -0.45 0.16
N GLU A 178 -9.30 -1.10 -1.00
CA GLU A 178 -8.33 -2.17 -1.28
C GLU A 178 -6.91 -1.63 -1.29
N ASP A 179 -6.65 -0.57 -2.07
CA ASP A 179 -5.32 -0.02 -2.30
C ASP A 179 -5.17 1.44 -1.84
N GLU A 180 -6.27 2.11 -1.49
CA GLU A 180 -6.29 3.51 -1.07
C GLU A 180 -7.17 3.76 0.15
N GLU A 181 -6.94 4.90 0.80
CA GLU A 181 -7.80 5.46 1.83
C GLU A 181 -8.52 6.67 1.24
N ASN A 182 -9.84 6.55 1.12
CA ASN A 182 -10.71 7.55 0.54
C ASN A 182 -11.26 8.46 1.65
N PHE A 183 -11.01 9.77 1.58
CA PHE A 183 -11.39 10.70 2.64
C PHE A 183 -12.82 11.21 2.44
N LEU A 184 -13.70 10.91 3.41
CA LEU A 184 -15.07 11.43 3.42
C LEU A 184 -15.13 12.90 3.80
N ALA A 185 -14.19 13.34 4.65
CA ALA A 185 -13.97 14.73 4.99
C ALA A 185 -12.58 14.91 5.61
N CYS A 186 -12.00 16.09 5.43
CA CYS A 186 -10.73 16.48 6.01
C CYS A 186 -10.76 17.96 6.44
N HIS A 187 -10.58 18.20 7.74
CA HIS A 187 -10.32 19.52 8.29
C HIS A 187 -8.82 19.80 8.33
N GLY A 188 -8.40 20.99 7.90
CA GLY A 188 -7.01 21.43 7.99
C GLY A 188 -6.07 20.88 6.90
N GLY A 189 -6.61 20.10 5.96
CA GLY A 189 -5.93 19.60 4.77
C GLY A 189 -6.81 19.69 3.53
N ASP A 190 -6.22 19.39 2.38
CA ASP A 190 -6.90 19.26 1.07
C ASP A 190 -6.47 17.91 0.52
N LEU A 191 -7.10 16.85 1.03
CA LEU A 191 -6.77 15.45 0.76
C LEU A 191 -8.07 14.72 0.39
N ASP A 192 -8.11 14.21 -0.84
CA ASP A 192 -9.25 13.44 -1.37
C ASP A 192 -9.00 11.92 -1.20
N THR A 193 -7.79 11.46 -1.50
CA THR A 193 -7.37 10.07 -1.33
C THR A 193 -5.87 9.98 -1.02
N LEU A 194 -5.46 8.89 -0.39
CA LEU A 194 -4.06 8.50 -0.23
C LEU A 194 -3.89 7.00 -0.47
N THR A 195 -2.81 6.58 -1.14
CA THR A 195 -2.52 5.15 -1.26
C THR A 195 -2.26 4.54 0.13
N ARG A 196 -2.75 3.32 0.41
CA ARG A 196 -2.70 2.69 1.76
C ARG A 196 -1.29 2.50 2.30
N GLU A 197 -0.34 2.30 1.42
CA GLU A 197 1.10 2.30 1.70
C GLU A 197 1.59 3.59 2.39
N ASN A 198 0.94 4.71 2.12
CA ASN A 198 1.32 6.03 2.60
C ASN A 198 0.51 6.48 3.82
N THR A 199 -0.38 5.63 4.35
CA THR A 199 -1.26 5.99 5.46
C THR A 199 -0.85 5.29 6.75
N ILE A 200 -0.77 6.09 7.82
CA ILE A 200 -0.61 5.56 9.19
C ILE A 200 -1.83 4.69 9.56
N CYS A 201 -2.98 4.98 8.95
CA CYS A 201 -4.25 4.29 9.15
C CYS A 201 -4.17 2.79 8.85
N THR A 202 -3.37 2.38 7.86
CA THR A 202 -3.19 0.95 7.56
C THR A 202 -2.53 0.17 8.70
N HIS A 203 -1.68 0.81 9.51
CA HIS A 203 -1.14 0.19 10.73
C HIS A 203 -2.11 0.28 11.90
N SER A 204 -2.83 1.40 11.97
CA SER A 204 -3.78 1.71 13.04
C SER A 204 -4.97 0.76 13.05
N MET A 205 -5.49 0.39 11.88
CA MET A 205 -6.69 -0.45 11.74
C MET A 205 -6.56 -1.87 12.30
N LEU A 206 -5.31 -2.31 12.53
CA LEU A 206 -5.00 -3.64 13.05
C LEU A 206 -4.97 -3.69 14.58
N GLN A 207 -5.05 -2.54 15.25
CA GLN A 207 -5.13 -2.45 16.70
C GLN A 207 -6.62 -2.38 17.11
N GLU A 208 -7.00 -3.07 18.18
CA GLU A 208 -8.38 -2.99 18.70
C GLU A 208 -8.67 -1.62 19.33
N ASP A 209 -7.68 -1.05 20.03
CA ASP A 209 -7.76 0.25 20.70
C ASP A 209 -7.21 1.38 19.81
N VAL A 210 -7.50 2.65 20.16
CA VAL A 210 -6.92 3.84 19.51
C VAL A 210 -5.40 3.74 19.41
N MET A 211 -4.87 3.84 18.19
CA MET A 211 -3.43 3.93 17.98
C MET A 211 -2.97 5.37 18.19
N VAL A 212 -2.07 5.58 19.14
CA VAL A 212 -1.42 6.88 19.38
C VAL A 212 0.06 6.81 19.04
N VAL A 213 0.52 7.75 18.22
CA VAL A 213 1.93 8.00 17.90
C VAL A 213 2.27 9.41 18.36
N GLU A 214 2.97 9.51 19.49
CA GLU A 214 3.25 10.82 20.10
C GLU A 214 4.24 11.67 19.30
N ASP A 215 5.25 11.00 18.72
CA ASP A 215 6.24 11.63 17.84
C ASP A 215 6.67 10.62 16.75
N ILE A 216 6.27 10.86 15.50
CA ILE A 216 6.59 10.03 14.34
C ILE A 216 8.10 9.84 14.18
N LEU A 217 8.91 10.86 14.49
CA LEU A 217 10.38 10.77 14.37
C LEU A 217 11.01 9.84 15.42
N GLN A 218 10.26 9.46 16.45
CA GLN A 218 10.71 8.57 17.52
C GLN A 218 10.04 7.19 17.46
N ASP A 219 9.02 7.02 16.63
CA ASP A 219 8.33 5.75 16.44
C ASP A 219 9.06 4.89 15.41
N ALA A 220 9.55 3.72 15.82
CA ALA A 220 10.31 2.82 14.96
C ALA A 220 9.54 2.36 13.71
N ARG A 221 8.20 2.44 13.71
CA ARG A 221 7.36 2.09 12.55
C ARG A 221 7.37 3.17 11.46
N PHE A 222 7.56 4.43 11.84
CA PHE A 222 7.36 5.59 10.96
C PHE A 222 8.57 6.52 10.86
N ALA A 223 9.58 6.36 11.71
CA ALA A 223 10.74 7.25 11.78
C ALA A 223 11.59 7.27 10.49
N GLU A 224 11.51 6.23 9.66
CA GLU A 224 12.20 6.16 8.37
C GLU A 224 11.29 6.52 7.18
N ASN A 225 10.01 6.86 7.41
CA ASN A 225 9.07 7.24 6.35
C ASN A 225 9.29 8.72 5.95
N GLU A 226 10.02 8.95 4.86
CA GLU A 226 10.34 10.30 4.37
C GLU A 226 9.09 11.11 3.95
N GLN A 227 8.03 10.46 3.50
CA GLN A 227 6.80 11.13 3.07
C GLN A 227 6.06 11.79 4.25
N LEU A 228 5.90 11.06 5.36
CA LEU A 228 5.32 11.62 6.60
C LEU A 228 6.14 12.80 7.13
N GLN A 229 7.47 12.72 7.02
CA GLN A 229 8.37 13.82 7.42
C GLN A 229 8.24 15.04 6.50
N ASN A 230 8.13 14.84 5.20
CA ASN A 230 7.98 15.90 4.21
C ASN A 230 6.64 16.63 4.33
N LEU A 231 5.58 15.92 4.74
CA LEU A 231 4.28 16.50 5.08
C LEU A 231 4.30 17.24 6.44
N GLY A 232 5.40 17.16 7.18
CA GLY A 232 5.57 17.82 8.47
C GLY A 232 4.70 17.23 9.58
N ILE A 233 4.24 15.99 9.43
CA ILE A 233 3.42 15.31 10.43
C ILE A 233 4.34 14.86 11.56
N ARG A 234 3.94 15.16 12.81
CA ARG A 234 4.71 14.82 14.02
C ARG A 234 3.95 13.94 14.98
N SER A 235 2.63 14.09 15.11
CA SER A 235 1.83 13.17 15.92
C SER A 235 0.63 12.65 15.14
N TYR A 236 0.16 11.47 15.54
CA TYR A 236 -1.03 10.82 15.01
C TYR A 236 -1.83 10.19 16.14
N ALA A 237 -3.17 10.29 16.05
CA ALA A 237 -4.07 9.41 16.78
C ALA A 237 -5.19 8.95 15.84
N GLY A 238 -5.54 7.67 15.87
CA GLY A 238 -6.60 7.12 15.01
C GLY A 238 -7.46 6.11 15.75
N ALA A 239 -8.78 6.27 15.61
CA ALA A 239 -9.79 5.35 16.14
C ALA A 239 -10.50 4.63 14.99
N ASN A 240 -10.79 3.35 15.20
CA ASN A 240 -11.41 2.49 14.20
C ASN A 240 -12.90 2.77 14.03
N MET A 241 -13.35 2.77 12.78
CA MET A 241 -14.76 2.72 12.42
C MET A 241 -15.14 1.25 12.17
N THR A 242 -15.76 0.64 13.16
CA THR A 242 -16.12 -0.78 13.14
C THR A 242 -17.59 -0.99 12.77
N ALA A 243 -17.83 -1.74 11.70
CA ALA A 243 -19.16 -2.14 11.27
C ALA A 243 -19.81 -3.15 12.23
N SER A 244 -21.13 -3.28 12.15
CA SER A 244 -21.91 -4.17 13.03
C SER A 244 -21.52 -5.66 12.99
N ASN A 245 -20.83 -6.11 11.95
CA ASN A 245 -20.26 -7.46 11.84
C ASN A 245 -18.84 -7.60 12.43
N GLY A 246 -18.29 -6.52 12.99
CA GLY A 246 -16.95 -6.48 13.59
C GLY A 246 -15.82 -6.07 12.65
N GLN A 247 -16.11 -5.84 11.37
CA GLN A 247 -15.10 -5.44 10.38
C GLN A 247 -14.75 -3.96 10.51
N VAL A 248 -13.46 -3.62 10.47
CA VAL A 248 -12.99 -2.22 10.45
C VAL A 248 -13.03 -1.70 9.02
N ILE A 249 -13.90 -0.75 8.73
CA ILE A 249 -14.10 -0.24 7.35
C ILE A 249 -13.45 1.12 7.10
N GLY A 250 -13.05 1.81 8.16
CA GLY A 250 -12.47 3.15 8.08
C GLY A 250 -11.91 3.62 9.42
N GLN A 251 -11.53 4.88 9.49
CA GLN A 251 -11.00 5.50 10.70
C GLN A 251 -11.36 6.98 10.85
N VAL A 252 -11.35 7.41 12.11
CA VAL A 252 -11.35 8.83 12.49
C VAL A 252 -9.98 9.16 13.06
N CYS A 253 -9.32 10.15 12.47
CA CYS A 253 -7.92 10.43 12.74
C CYS A 253 -7.66 11.90 13.07
N LEU A 254 -6.58 12.10 13.82
CA LEU A 254 -6.01 13.38 14.22
C LEU A 254 -4.54 13.40 13.79
N LEU A 255 -4.10 14.51 13.20
CA LEU A 255 -2.69 14.78 12.94
C LEU A 255 -2.27 16.13 13.52
N ASP A 256 -1.01 16.23 13.90
CA ASP A 256 -0.42 17.49 14.31
C ASP A 256 1.03 17.64 13.80
N HIS A 257 1.47 18.89 13.68
CA HIS A 257 2.83 19.26 13.28
C HIS A 257 3.78 19.38 14.48
N VAL A 258 3.28 19.11 15.68
CA VAL A 258 4.07 19.03 16.92
C VAL A 258 3.82 17.69 17.63
N PRO A 259 4.78 17.18 18.43
CA PRO A 259 4.54 15.99 19.23
C PRO A 259 3.38 16.18 20.21
N ARG A 260 2.54 15.14 20.35
CA ARG A 260 1.33 15.21 21.17
C ARG A 260 0.97 13.86 21.76
N SER A 261 0.66 13.84 23.05
CA SER A 261 0.10 12.69 23.75
C SER A 261 -1.41 12.83 23.86
N TYR A 262 -2.13 11.72 23.80
CA TYR A 262 -3.57 11.64 24.08
C TYR A 262 -3.76 10.72 25.28
N ASP A 263 -4.39 11.23 26.35
CA ASP A 263 -4.66 10.41 27.52
C ASP A 263 -5.84 9.44 27.29
N ALA A 264 -6.11 8.57 28.27
CA ALA A 264 -7.16 7.55 28.13
C ALA A 264 -8.58 8.14 28.01
N VAL A 265 -8.80 9.37 28.49
CA VAL A 265 -10.09 10.06 28.33
C VAL A 265 -10.20 10.59 26.91
N GLU A 266 -9.14 11.24 26.41
CA GLU A 266 -9.09 11.74 25.03
C GLU A 266 -9.20 10.62 23.99
N GLN A 267 -8.58 9.46 24.25
CA GLN A 267 -8.70 8.27 23.39
C GLN A 267 -10.14 7.75 23.36
N ALA A 268 -10.79 7.61 24.52
CA ALA A 268 -12.19 7.19 24.58
C ALA A 268 -13.14 8.20 23.90
N GLU A 269 -12.86 9.50 24.01
CA GLU A 269 -13.60 10.52 23.27
C GLU A 269 -13.40 10.39 21.75
N LEU A 270 -12.21 10.02 21.28
CA LEU A 270 -11.96 9.78 19.86
C LEU A 270 -12.69 8.53 19.34
N GLU A 271 -12.78 7.47 20.16
CA GLU A 271 -13.62 6.30 19.89
C GLU A 271 -15.10 6.68 19.77
N ASP A 272 -15.63 7.50 20.69
CA ASP A 272 -17.01 8.00 20.62
C ASP A 272 -17.28 8.76 19.29
N PHE A 273 -16.29 9.49 18.77
CA PHE A 273 -16.40 10.15 17.47
C PHE A 273 -16.37 9.15 16.30
N ALA A 274 -15.59 8.08 16.39
CA ALA A 274 -15.57 7.02 15.38
C ALA A 274 -16.89 6.23 15.35
N ASP A 275 -17.45 5.92 16.53
CA ASP A 275 -18.79 5.33 16.65
C ASP A 275 -19.85 6.26 16.05
N THR A 276 -19.77 7.56 16.32
CA THR A 276 -20.68 8.55 15.73
C THR A 276 -20.57 8.60 14.20
N ALA A 277 -19.34 8.51 13.65
CA ALA A 277 -19.11 8.44 12.21
C ALA A 277 -19.77 7.19 11.59
N MET A 278 -19.65 6.04 12.26
CA MET A 278 -20.32 4.80 11.87
C MET A 278 -21.84 4.91 11.92
N GLU A 279 -22.41 5.49 12.99
CA GLU A 279 -23.86 5.71 13.10
C GLU A 279 -24.41 6.56 11.94
N ILE A 280 -23.65 7.56 11.48
CA ILE A 280 -24.01 8.38 10.32
C ILE A 280 -24.06 7.52 9.04
N LEU A 281 -23.06 6.67 8.81
CA LEU A 281 -23.03 5.77 7.64
C LEU A 281 -24.21 4.79 7.67
N GLU A 282 -24.40 4.10 8.79
CA GLU A 282 -25.46 3.10 8.95
C GLU A 282 -26.87 3.70 8.78
N LEU A 283 -27.10 4.88 9.36
CA LEU A 283 -28.39 5.58 9.23
C LEU A 283 -28.69 5.91 7.77
N ARG A 284 -27.68 6.37 7.02
CA ARG A 284 -27.84 6.78 5.63
C ARG A 284 -28.01 5.59 4.70
N GLN A 285 -27.29 4.50 4.94
CA GLN A 285 -27.50 3.24 4.25
C GLN A 285 -28.94 2.75 4.48
N THR A 286 -29.42 2.77 5.73
CA THR A 286 -30.79 2.38 6.08
C THR A 286 -31.84 3.22 5.34
N VAL A 287 -31.66 4.55 5.28
CA VAL A 287 -32.57 5.45 4.57
C VAL A 287 -32.57 5.19 3.06
N ARG A 288 -31.40 4.92 2.48
CA ARG A 288 -31.25 4.57 1.06
C ARG A 288 -31.99 3.28 0.73
N ASP A 289 -31.77 2.22 1.50
CA ASP A 289 -32.40 0.92 1.30
C ASP A 289 -33.93 1.01 1.40
N ALA A 290 -34.43 1.79 2.37
CA ALA A 290 -35.87 2.04 2.51
C ALA A 290 -36.44 2.78 1.29
N THR A 291 -35.73 3.77 0.77
CA THR A 291 -36.17 4.57 -0.39
C THR A 291 -36.14 3.74 -1.68
N ALA A 292 -35.12 2.90 -1.88
CA ALA A 292 -35.03 2.00 -3.03
C ALA A 292 -36.18 0.97 -3.06
N GLN A 293 -36.59 0.45 -1.90
CA GLN A 293 -37.72 -0.46 -1.78
C GLN A 293 -39.08 0.19 -2.05
N GLU A 294 -39.24 1.48 -1.77
CA GLU A 294 -40.46 2.24 -2.10
C GLU A 294 -40.58 2.53 -3.61
N VAL A 295 -39.47 2.77 -4.31
CA VAL A 295 -39.46 3.04 -5.77
C VAL A 295 -39.69 1.75 -6.59
N ALA A 296 -39.35 0.59 -6.04
CA ALA A 296 -39.54 -0.71 -6.70
C ALA A 296 -40.98 -1.27 -6.59
N GLN A 297 -41.86 -0.63 -5.81
CA GLN A 297 -43.27 -1.03 -5.60
C GLN A 297 -44.25 -0.18 -6.41
#